data_AF-A0A8R7R3Q7-F1
#
_entry.id   AF-A0A8R7R3Q7-F1
#
_cell.length_a   1.000
_cell.length_b   1.000
_cell.length_c   1.000
_cell.angle_alpha   90.00
_cell.angle_beta   90.00
_cell.angle_gamma   90.00
#
_symmetry.space_group_name_H-M   'P 1'
#
loop_
_entity.id
_entity.type
_entity.pdbx_description
1 polymer ?
#
loop_
_entity_poly.entity_id
_entity_poly.type
_entity_poly.pdbx_seq_one_letter_code
_entity_poly.pdbx_strand_id
1 'polypeptide(L)'
;MAAATRALLVAAVTAAALFGTALGATYTVGAPAGSWDLRTNYTRWTSTIRFYTGDELRFQYPAAAHNVVESDQDCLRQLQQL
;
A
#
# COMPACT_ATOMS: atom_id res chain seq x y z
N MET A 1 2.08 -46.52 14.49
CA MET A 1 2.86 -45.31 14.15
C MET A 1 2.31 -44.55 12.95
N ALA A 2 1.99 -45.20 11.82
CA ALA A 2 1.51 -44.51 10.60
C ALA A 2 0.23 -43.66 10.75
N ALA A 3 -0.76 -44.13 11.55
CA ALA A 3 -2.01 -43.39 11.77
C ALA A 3 -1.79 -42.09 12.58
N ALA A 4 -0.92 -42.12 13.59
CA ALA A 4 -0.58 -40.95 14.39
C ALA A 4 0.17 -39.89 13.56
N THR A 5 1.11 -40.30 12.70
CA THR A 5 1.81 -39.40 11.78
C THR A 5 0.85 -38.73 10.79
N ARG A 6 -0.13 -39.48 10.24
CA ARG A 6 -1.16 -38.91 9.35
C ARG A 6 -2.05 -37.91 10.07
N ALA A 7 -2.49 -38.21 11.29
CA ALA A 7 -3.28 -37.29 12.10
C ALA A 7 -2.52 -35.99 12.41
N LEU A 8 -1.22 -36.10 12.70
CA LEU A 8 -0.36 -34.94 12.97
C LEU A 8 -0.16 -34.06 11.73
N LEU A 9 0.03 -34.68 10.56
CA LEU A 9 0.13 -33.94 9.29
C LEU A 9 -1.17 -33.23 8.93
N VAL A 10 -2.32 -33.88 9.13
CA VAL A 10 -3.64 -33.26 8.91
C VAL A 10 -3.84 -32.07 9.86
N ALA A 11 -3.52 -32.24 11.15
CA ALA A 11 -3.61 -31.16 12.12
C ALA A 11 -2.68 -29.98 11.81
N ALA A 12 -1.47 -30.24 11.29
CA ALA A 12 -0.54 -29.18 10.90
C ALA A 12 -1.03 -28.40 9.66
N VAL A 13 -1.59 -29.09 8.67
CA VAL A 13 -2.16 -28.45 7.47
C VAL A 13 -3.40 -27.63 7.81
N THR A 14 -4.30 -28.14 8.66
CA THR A 14 -5.47 -27.38 9.10
C THR A 14 -5.07 -26.17 9.94
N ALA A 15 -4.09 -26.30 10.84
CA ALA A 15 -3.57 -25.18 11.61
C ALA A 15 -2.93 -24.11 10.72
N ALA A 16 -2.15 -24.49 9.70
CA ALA A 16 -1.55 -23.56 8.75
C ALA A 16 -2.62 -22.80 7.93
N ALA A 17 -3.71 -23.48 7.55
CA ALA A 17 -4.81 -22.87 6.80
C ALA A 17 -5.65 -21.87 7.62
N LEU A 18 -5.53 -21.87 8.96
CA LEU A 18 -6.22 -20.91 9.83
C LEU A 18 -5.50 -19.55 9.90
N PHE A 19 -4.24 -19.45 9.44
CA PHE A 19 -3.53 -18.18 9.35
C PHE A 19 -3.87 -17.50 8.02
N GLY A 20 -4.78 -16.52 8.07
CA GLY A 20 -5.04 -15.64 6.92
C GLY A 20 -3.91 -14.62 6.73
N THR A 21 -3.48 -14.40 5.49
CA THR A 21 -2.61 -13.27 5.15
C THR A 21 -3.44 -12.00 5.03
N ALA A 22 -3.22 -11.02 5.90
CA ALA A 22 -3.71 -9.67 5.67
C ALA A 22 -2.79 -8.99 4.63
N LEU A 23 -3.28 -8.82 3.40
CA LEU A 23 -2.61 -8.02 2.39
C LEU A 23 -3.15 -6.60 2.47
N GLY A 24 -2.27 -5.60 2.52
CA GLY A 24 -2.71 -4.21 2.36
C GLY A 24 -3.21 -3.95 0.95
N ALA A 25 -3.96 -2.86 0.81
CA ALA A 25 -4.46 -2.39 -0.47
C ALA A 25 -3.37 -1.64 -1.24
N THR A 26 -3.34 -1.80 -2.57
CA THR A 26 -2.53 -0.95 -3.44
C THR A 26 -3.39 0.19 -3.99
N TYR A 27 -2.97 1.43 -3.76
CA TYR A 27 -3.62 2.63 -4.27
C TYR A 27 -2.77 3.31 -5.35
N THR A 28 -3.31 3.45 -6.56
CA THR A 28 -2.68 4.30 -7.57
C THR A 28 -2.93 5.77 -7.22
N VAL A 29 -1.85 6.52 -7.02
CA VAL A 29 -1.90 7.92 -6.58
C VAL A 29 -2.59 8.79 -7.64
N GLY A 30 -3.65 9.49 -7.23
CA GLY A 30 -4.46 10.35 -8.11
C GLY A 30 -5.61 9.66 -8.84
N ALA A 31 -5.62 8.32 -8.93
CA ALA A 31 -6.68 7.59 -9.61
C ALA A 31 -8.03 7.67 -8.85
N PRO A 32 -9.17 7.54 -9.55
CA PRO A 32 -9.31 7.34 -11.01
C PRO A 32 -9.28 8.65 -11.83
N ALA A 33 -9.32 9.81 -11.17
CA ALA A 33 -9.52 11.10 -11.84
C ALA A 33 -8.21 11.82 -12.23
N GLY A 34 -7.05 11.26 -11.91
CA GLY A 34 -5.73 11.86 -12.10
C GLY A 34 -4.60 10.85 -12.07
N SER A 35 -3.37 11.36 -12.02
CA SER A 35 -2.13 10.58 -12.00
C SER A 35 -1.08 11.21 -11.09
N TRP A 36 0.17 10.75 -11.12
CA TRP A 36 1.28 11.48 -10.50
C TRP A 36 1.75 12.61 -11.42
N ASP A 37 1.15 13.79 -11.28
CA ASP A 37 1.31 14.97 -12.11
C ASP A 37 1.00 16.27 -11.34
N LEU A 38 1.21 17.42 -11.97
CA LEU A 38 0.98 18.73 -11.35
C LEU A 38 -0.49 19.22 -11.43
N ARG A 39 -1.40 18.45 -12.00
CA ARG A 39 -2.81 18.85 -12.24
C ARG A 39 -3.78 18.20 -11.27
N THR A 40 -3.37 17.09 -10.66
CA THR A 40 -4.20 16.29 -9.77
C THR A 40 -4.37 16.96 -8.40
N ASN A 41 -5.61 17.00 -7.91
CA ASN A 41 -5.90 17.48 -6.55
C ASN A 41 -5.67 16.37 -5.52
N TYR A 42 -4.46 16.30 -4.96
CA TYR A 42 -4.08 15.26 -4.00
C TYR A 42 -4.79 15.37 -2.64
N THR A 43 -5.16 16.57 -2.20
CA THR A 43 -5.95 16.76 -0.98
C THR A 43 -7.33 16.11 -1.11
N ARG A 44 -7.96 16.27 -2.28
CA ARG A 44 -9.25 15.60 -2.56
C ARG A 44 -9.09 14.10 -2.73
N TRP A 45 -8.01 13.65 -3.36
CA TRP A 45 -7.78 12.22 -3.55
C TRP A 45 -7.54 11.51 -2.20
N THR A 46 -6.63 12.04 -1.37
CA THR A 46 -6.33 11.47 -0.04
C THR A 46 -7.55 11.46 0.87
N SER A 47 -8.46 12.44 0.79
CA SER A 47 -9.67 12.47 1.62
C SER A 47 -10.69 11.35 1.31
N THR A 48 -10.57 10.70 0.14
CA THR A 48 -11.42 9.55 -0.22
C THR A 48 -10.90 8.21 0.28
N ILE A 49 -9.70 8.17 0.88
CA ILE A 49 -9.00 6.94 1.24
C ILE A 49 -8.69 6.95 2.74
N ARG A 50 -8.82 5.79 3.37
CA ARG A 50 -8.27 5.53 4.69
C ARG A 50 -7.12 4.54 4.52
N PHE A 51 -5.90 5.00 4.81
CA PHE A 51 -4.71 4.17 4.73
C PHE A 51 -4.51 3.36 6.02
N TYR A 52 -4.05 2.13 5.84
CA TYR A 52 -3.66 1.22 6.92
C TYR A 52 -2.21 0.75 6.72
N THR A 53 -1.60 0.31 7.81
CA THR A 53 -0.27 -0.31 7.73
C THR A 53 -0.31 -1.54 6.82
N GLY A 54 0.63 -1.61 5.88
CA GLY A 54 0.71 -2.66 4.88
C GLY A 54 0.15 -2.25 3.51
N ASP A 55 -0.55 -1.12 3.42
CA ASP A 55 -0.98 -0.57 2.13
C ASP A 55 0.21 -0.06 1.30
N GLU A 56 0.05 -0.10 -0.02
CA GLU A 56 1.05 0.36 -0.98
C GLU A 56 0.54 1.58 -1.76
N LEU A 57 1.42 2.55 -1.97
CA LEU A 57 1.18 3.68 -2.87
C LEU A 57 1.91 3.45 -4.19
N ARG A 58 1.15 3.39 -5.28
CA ARG A 58 1.68 3.23 -6.63
C ARG A 58 1.69 4.59 -7.35
N PHE A 59 2.88 5.13 -7.54
CA PHE A 59 3.10 6.34 -8.32
C PHE A 59 3.33 5.99 -9.78
N GLN A 60 2.48 6.46 -10.68
CA GLN A 60 2.58 6.20 -12.13
C GLN A 60 2.84 7.51 -12.87
N TYR A 61 3.97 7.56 -13.57
CA TYR A 61 4.42 8.73 -14.33
C TYR A 61 5.48 8.32 -15.37
N PRO A 62 5.66 9.09 -16.47
CA PRO A 62 6.78 8.90 -17.38
C PRO A 62 8.11 9.11 -16.65
N ALA A 63 9.08 8.21 -16.80
CA ALA A 63 10.31 8.20 -15.99
C ALA A 63 11.12 9.52 -16.04
N ALA A 64 11.06 10.27 -17.14
CA ALA A 64 11.75 11.54 -17.30
C ALA A 64 10.97 12.76 -16.78
N ALA A 65 9.71 12.58 -16.36
CA ALA A 65 8.82 13.70 -16.03
C ALA A 65 8.83 14.04 -14.54
N HIS A 66 8.86 13.02 -13.67
CA HIS A 66 8.66 13.19 -12.23
C HIS A 66 9.53 12.23 -11.42
N ASN A 67 9.63 12.48 -10.12
CA ASN A 67 10.23 11.58 -9.14
C ASN A 67 9.30 11.48 -7.90
N VAL A 68 9.68 10.62 -6.96
CA VAL A 68 9.02 10.50 -5.66
C VAL A 68 10.10 10.69 -4.59
N VAL A 69 9.85 11.62 -3.67
CA VAL A 69 10.73 11.90 -2.53
C VAL A 69 9.86 11.92 -1.29
N GLU A 70 10.17 11.05 -0.33
CA GLU A 70 9.56 11.10 1.00
C GLU A 70 10.11 12.30 1.76
N SER A 71 9.25 13.00 2.50
CA SER A 71 9.65 14.20 3.24
C SER A 71 8.85 14.31 4.52
N ASP A 72 9.49 14.84 5.55
CA ASP A 72 8.80 15.20 6.79
C ASP A 72 7.93 16.45 6.61
N GLN A 73 7.08 16.71 7.61
CA GLN A 73 6.13 17.81 7.58
C GLN A 73 6.80 19.20 7.58
N ASP A 74 7.98 19.33 8.18
CA ASP A 74 8.65 20.63 8.29
C ASP A 74 9.34 20.99 6.97
N CYS A 75 10.01 20.04 6.34
CA CYS A 75 10.56 20.14 4.99
C CYS A 75 9.47 20.50 3.97
N LEU A 76 8.32 19.80 4.01
CA LEU A 76 7.20 20.09 3.12
C LEU A 76 6.62 21.48 3.33
N ARG A 77 6.48 21.93 4.57
CA ARG A 77 6.00 23.30 4.87
C ARG A 77 6.98 24.36 4.37
N GLN A 78 8.28 24.11 4.50
CA GLN A 78 9.31 25.04 4.02
C GLN A 78 9.26 25.21 2.49
N LEU A 79 9.07 24.12 1.75
CA LEU A 79 8.95 24.15 0.28
C LEU A 79 7.69 24.88 -0.21
N GLN A 80 6.61 24.86 0.56
CA GLN A 80 5.36 25.55 0.20
C GLN A 80 5.34 27.05 0.52
N GLN A 81 6.32 27.53 1.29
CA GLN A 81 6.47 28.95 1.64
C GLN A 81 7.44 29.71 0.73
N LEU A 82 8.06 29.01 -0.23
CA LEU A 82 8.90 29.57 -1.31
C LEU A 82 8.10 29.66 -2.60
#